data_AF-A0A0L0W9R3-F1
#
_entry.id   AF-A0A0L0W9R3-F1
#
_cell.length_a   1.000
_cell.length_b   1.000
_cell.length_c   1.000
_cell.angle_alpha   90.00
_cell.angle_beta   90.00
_cell.angle_gamma   90.00
#
_symmetry.space_group_name_H-M   'P 1'
#
loop_
_entity.id
_entity.type
_entity.pdbx_description
1 polymer ?
#
loop_
_entity_poly.entity_id
_entity_poly.type
_entity_poly.pdbx_seq_one_letter_code
_entity_poly.pdbx_strand_id
1 'polypeptide(L)'
;MILIKMEPSRKKPKKGDVFVIQPVKDIYFFGVVIKTNIVNPEDGFINGWNLIFIYNCPSKSIEIPNDLMKNELLNPPDIVNNQGWLKGYFKTIGNISINEDDIIKDYGFQFLEKELYFTEEGKRLKRRPKICGSYGLGSYGSVSTETKKALENHPEILEGIGYEGDIILDRDIDLLEKDEIFTGENLIKVKKVLDTYSNNLKKLGDNPSQKDIMKCVEKVVKDFNKLDEEEDYFIETMEREELCDSIHKLAKLTGLEIDEDITEEWREW
;
A
#
# COMPACT_ATOMS: atom_id res chain seq x y z
N MET A 1 -9.75 5.59 10.19
CA MET A 1 -8.57 6.44 10.44
C MET A 1 -7.82 6.47 9.14
N ILE A 2 -7.94 7.59 8.45
CA ILE A 2 -7.13 7.93 7.30
C ILE A 2 -5.99 8.80 7.85
N LEU A 3 -4.75 8.62 7.38
CA LEU A 3 -3.65 9.52 7.74
C LEU A 3 -4.05 10.97 7.44
N ILE A 4 -3.70 11.89 8.32
CA ILE A 4 -3.97 13.31 8.15
C ILE A 4 -3.00 13.86 7.10
N LYS A 5 -3.58 14.43 6.04
CA LYS A 5 -2.84 15.06 4.95
C LYS A 5 -2.01 16.25 5.48
N MET A 6 -0.75 16.29 5.06
CA MET A 6 0.19 17.38 5.32
C MET A 6 0.47 18.13 4.01
N GLU A 7 1.64 17.90 3.41
CA GLU A 7 2.14 18.70 2.29
C GLU A 7 2.46 17.78 1.08
N PRO A 8 1.72 17.90 -0.03
CA PRO A 8 1.99 17.17 -1.27
C PRO A 8 3.40 17.43 -1.81
N SER A 9 4.07 16.39 -2.30
CA SER A 9 5.40 16.46 -2.89
C SER A 9 5.50 15.59 -4.13
N ARG A 10 6.04 16.17 -5.21
CA ARG A 10 6.40 15.46 -6.46
C ARG A 10 7.85 14.99 -6.49
N LYS A 11 8.63 15.27 -5.43
CA LYS A 11 10.03 14.82 -5.35
C LYS A 11 10.05 13.30 -5.20
N LYS A 12 10.79 12.61 -6.06
CA LYS A 12 10.99 11.17 -5.93
C LYS A 12 11.74 10.86 -4.63
N PRO A 13 11.29 9.86 -3.84
CA PRO A 13 12.00 9.44 -2.64
C PRO A 13 13.42 8.97 -2.96
N LYS A 14 14.32 9.15 -2.01
CA LYS A 14 15.70 8.65 -2.06
C LYS A 14 15.97 7.75 -0.85
N LYS A 15 16.88 6.79 -1.02
CA LYS A 15 17.40 6.01 0.12
C LYS A 15 17.89 6.96 1.22
N GLY A 16 17.50 6.68 2.45
CA GLY A 16 17.81 7.50 3.62
C GLY A 16 16.87 8.67 3.87
N ASP A 17 15.91 8.95 2.97
CA ASP A 17 14.92 9.99 3.24
C ASP A 17 14.13 9.61 4.49
N VAL A 18 14.08 10.55 5.44
CA VAL A 18 13.23 10.46 6.63
C VAL A 18 11.95 11.20 6.31
N PHE A 19 10.82 10.52 6.49
CA PHE A 19 9.50 11.10 6.32
C PHE A 19 8.67 10.93 7.60
N VAL A 20 7.63 11.74 7.73
CA VAL A 20 6.63 11.59 8.79
C VAL A 20 5.28 11.22 8.20
N ILE A 21 4.51 10.48 8.99
CA ILE A 21 3.06 10.28 8.85
C ILE A 21 2.35 10.86 10.07
N GLN A 22 1.09 11.22 9.91
CA GLN A 22 0.29 11.82 10.98
C GLN A 22 -1.03 11.04 11.12
N PRO A 23 -1.10 9.99 11.95
CA PRO A 23 -2.34 9.26 12.18
C PRO A 23 -3.34 10.04 13.06
N VAL A 24 -2.83 10.89 13.95
CA VAL A 24 -3.59 11.73 14.88
C VAL A 24 -3.06 13.15 14.78
N LYS A 25 -3.94 14.15 14.90
CA LYS A 25 -3.55 15.55 14.73
C LYS A 25 -2.41 15.93 15.67
N ASP A 26 -1.38 16.54 15.11
CA ASP A 26 -0.16 16.98 15.80
C ASP A 26 0.67 15.84 16.44
N ILE A 27 0.40 14.57 16.09
CA ILE A 27 1.20 13.41 16.48
C ILE A 27 1.80 12.77 15.24
N TYR A 28 3.13 12.67 15.23
CA TYR A 28 3.92 12.21 14.11
C TYR A 28 4.61 10.90 14.43
N PHE A 29 4.64 10.00 13.44
CA PHE A 29 5.52 8.85 13.42
C PHE A 29 6.50 8.98 12.27
N PHE A 30 7.72 8.49 12.49
CA PHE A 30 8.83 8.66 11.55
C PHE A 30 9.07 7.37 10.78
N GLY A 31 9.22 7.51 9.47
CA GLY A 31 9.66 6.44 8.59
C GLY A 31 10.95 6.78 7.86
N VAL A 32 11.65 5.74 7.43
CA VAL A 32 12.87 5.84 6.63
C VAL A 32 12.66 5.06 5.33
N VAL A 33 13.03 5.68 4.21
CA VAL A 33 13.11 5.02 2.91
C VAL A 33 14.37 4.16 2.86
N ILE A 34 14.21 2.86 3.00
CA ILE A 34 15.31 1.89 3.05
C ILE A 34 15.86 1.60 1.66
N LYS A 35 14.97 1.51 0.67
CA LYS A 35 15.31 1.20 -0.72
C LYS A 35 14.33 1.90 -1.66
N THR A 36 14.83 2.30 -2.81
CA THR A 36 14.04 2.96 -3.86
C THR A 36 14.22 2.22 -5.17
N ASN A 37 13.25 2.36 -6.08
CA ASN A 37 13.30 1.75 -7.40
C ASN A 37 13.52 0.24 -7.33
N ILE A 38 12.69 -0.43 -6.53
CA ILE A 38 12.68 -1.89 -6.42
C ILE A 38 12.54 -2.50 -7.82
N VAL A 39 13.24 -3.60 -8.05
CA VAL A 39 13.13 -4.40 -9.26
C VAL A 39 12.81 -5.83 -8.85
N ASN A 40 11.63 -6.30 -9.22
CA ASN A 40 11.25 -7.71 -9.18
C ASN A 40 11.30 -8.28 -10.60
N PRO A 41 12.27 -9.14 -10.92
CA PRO A 41 12.40 -9.73 -12.25
C PRO A 41 11.33 -10.78 -12.59
N GLU A 42 10.60 -11.30 -11.61
CA GLU A 42 9.64 -12.40 -11.81
C GLU A 42 8.27 -11.92 -12.34
N ASP A 43 7.69 -10.87 -11.75
CA ASP A 43 6.36 -10.35 -12.14
C ASP A 43 6.34 -8.84 -12.45
N GLY A 44 7.41 -8.13 -12.12
CA GLY A 44 7.52 -6.68 -12.26
C GLY A 44 6.47 -5.86 -11.52
N PHE A 45 5.67 -6.46 -10.62
CA PHE A 45 4.49 -5.86 -10.00
C PHE A 45 4.80 -4.55 -9.29
N ILE A 46 5.79 -4.62 -8.43
CA ILE A 46 6.29 -3.56 -7.55
C ILE A 46 7.49 -2.80 -8.15
N ASN A 47 7.72 -2.92 -9.46
CA ASN A 47 8.85 -2.25 -10.09
C ASN A 47 8.72 -0.73 -9.95
N GLY A 48 9.81 -0.08 -9.51
CA GLY A 48 9.85 1.36 -9.29
C GLY A 48 9.31 1.81 -7.93
N TRP A 49 8.81 0.89 -7.09
CA TRP A 49 8.30 1.21 -5.75
C TRP A 49 9.44 1.30 -4.73
N ASN A 50 9.11 1.69 -3.50
CA ASN A 50 10.06 1.99 -2.44
C ASN A 50 9.80 1.11 -1.22
N LEU A 51 10.86 0.59 -0.61
CA LEU A 51 10.80 -0.07 0.69
C LEU A 51 10.88 0.99 1.79
N ILE A 52 9.89 1.01 2.68
CA ILE A 52 9.84 1.93 3.82
C ILE A 52 9.71 1.16 5.13
N PHE A 53 10.38 1.66 6.17
CA PHE A 53 10.23 1.21 7.55
C PHE A 53 9.64 2.37 8.35
N ILE A 54 8.60 2.13 9.16
CA ILE A 54 7.99 3.12 10.04
C ILE A 54 8.22 2.68 11.48
N TYR A 55 8.80 3.57 12.28
CA TYR A 55 9.29 3.26 13.61
C TYR A 55 8.27 3.68 14.68
N ASN A 56 8.19 2.89 15.75
CA ASN A 56 7.43 3.20 16.95
C ASN A 56 8.17 4.31 17.74
N CYS A 57 8.07 5.53 17.23
CA CYS A 57 8.67 6.73 17.78
C CYS A 57 7.67 7.89 17.65
N PRO A 58 6.59 7.89 18.45
CA PRO A 58 5.61 8.97 18.41
C PRO A 58 6.24 10.29 18.89
N SER A 59 5.91 11.40 18.23
CA SER A 59 6.38 12.73 18.61
C SER A 59 5.33 13.81 18.37
N LYS A 60 5.38 14.88 19.17
CA LYS A 60 4.59 16.11 18.98
C LYS A 60 5.33 17.16 18.12
N SER A 61 6.56 16.88 17.70
CA SER A 61 7.38 17.74 16.84
C SER A 61 7.90 16.99 15.62
N ILE A 62 8.13 17.73 14.54
CA ILE A 62 8.72 17.22 13.30
C ILE A 62 10.23 17.48 13.34
N GLU A 63 10.94 16.70 14.13
CA GLU A 63 12.41 16.72 14.25
C GLU A 63 12.93 15.28 14.17
N ILE A 64 13.97 15.04 13.36
CA ILE A 64 14.50 13.67 13.16
C ILE A 64 15.13 13.19 14.48
N PRO A 65 14.67 12.07 15.07
CA PRO A 65 15.28 11.53 16.29
C PRO A 65 16.70 11.01 16.03
N ASN A 66 17.65 11.30 16.93
CA ASN A 66 19.07 10.92 16.80
C ASN A 66 19.30 9.40 16.66
N ASP A 67 18.40 8.58 17.18
CA ASP A 67 18.48 7.11 17.19
C ASP A 67 17.26 6.47 16.52
N LEU A 68 16.65 7.15 15.54
CA LEU A 68 15.41 6.72 14.89
C LEU A 68 15.41 5.22 14.53
N MET A 69 16.44 4.75 13.85
CA MET A 69 16.51 3.36 13.35
C MET A 69 16.74 2.29 14.43
N LYS A 70 17.01 2.69 15.69
CA LYS A 70 17.14 1.75 16.82
C LYS A 70 15.79 1.44 17.50
N ASN A 71 14.74 2.21 17.20
CA ASN A 71 13.42 1.94 17.72
C ASN A 71 12.83 0.68 17.07
N GLU A 72 11.87 0.06 17.75
CA GLU A 72 11.06 -0.99 17.14
C GLU A 72 10.22 -0.44 15.99
N LEU A 73 9.77 -1.30 15.09
CA LEU A 73 8.86 -0.88 14.03
C LEU A 73 7.44 -0.73 14.57
N LEU A 74 6.74 0.32 14.13
CA LEU A 74 5.31 0.47 14.36
C LEU A 74 4.52 -0.50 13.47
N ASN A 75 4.90 -0.56 12.19
CA ASN A 75 4.29 -1.41 11.17
C ASN A 75 5.32 -2.41 10.66
N PRO A 76 4.92 -3.59 10.18
CA PRO A 76 5.79 -4.40 9.33
C PRO A 76 6.36 -3.56 8.17
N PRO A 77 7.56 -3.87 7.65
CA PRO A 77 8.08 -3.22 6.45
C PRO A 77 7.07 -3.23 5.31
N ASP A 78 7.00 -2.13 4.56
CA ASP A 78 6.06 -1.94 3.47
C ASP A 78 6.78 -1.59 2.17
N ILE A 79 6.27 -2.12 1.06
CA ILE A 79 6.70 -1.74 -0.29
C ILE A 79 5.64 -0.84 -0.88
N VAL A 80 5.90 0.47 -0.95
CA VAL A 80 4.92 1.49 -1.33
C VAL A 80 5.24 2.17 -2.66
N ASN A 81 4.19 2.49 -3.40
CA ASN A 81 4.26 3.42 -4.53
C ASN A 81 4.51 4.88 -4.04
N ASN A 82 4.54 5.84 -4.97
CA ASN A 82 4.81 7.24 -4.62
C ASN A 82 3.57 8.03 -4.13
N GLN A 83 2.39 7.41 -4.05
CA GLN A 83 1.13 8.12 -3.81
C GLN A 83 1.08 8.81 -2.44
N GLY A 84 1.73 8.24 -1.41
CA GLY A 84 1.79 8.86 -0.09
C GLY A 84 2.46 10.23 -0.10
N TRP A 85 3.55 10.39 -0.86
CA TRP A 85 4.17 11.71 -1.04
C TRP A 85 3.37 12.60 -1.98
N LEU A 86 2.89 12.07 -3.11
CA LEU A 86 2.13 12.85 -4.11
C LEU A 86 0.85 13.45 -3.54
N LYS A 87 0.16 12.74 -2.66
CA LYS A 87 -1.06 13.22 -1.99
C LYS A 87 -0.78 13.96 -0.68
N GLY A 88 0.46 13.97 -0.19
CA GLY A 88 0.88 14.71 1.00
C GLY A 88 0.63 14.00 2.34
N TYR A 89 0.34 12.70 2.33
CA TYR A 89 0.24 11.91 3.55
C TYR A 89 1.61 11.57 4.14
N PHE A 90 2.65 11.52 3.29
CA PHE A 90 4.04 11.34 3.69
C PHE A 90 4.80 12.64 3.44
N LYS A 91 5.34 13.24 4.51
CA LYS A 91 6.15 14.45 4.41
C LYS A 91 7.61 14.13 4.66
N THR A 92 8.47 14.28 3.65
CA THR A 92 9.93 14.16 3.83
C THR A 92 10.47 15.36 4.60
N ILE A 93 11.23 15.09 5.66
CA ILE A 93 11.72 16.11 6.62
C ILE A 93 13.25 16.18 6.67
N GLY A 94 13.94 15.24 6.02
CA GLY A 94 15.38 15.26 5.84
C GLY A 94 15.87 13.94 5.26
N ASN A 95 17.18 13.76 5.31
CA ASN A 95 17.84 12.55 4.82
C ASN A 95 18.95 12.16 5.80
N ILE A 96 19.08 10.87 6.07
CA ILE A 96 20.12 10.30 6.93
C ILE A 96 20.96 9.30 6.15
N SER A 97 22.24 9.18 6.53
CA SER A 97 23.07 8.08 6.07
C SER A 97 22.62 6.78 6.76
N ILE A 98 22.28 5.77 5.97
CA ILE A 98 21.90 4.45 6.48
C ILE A 98 23.15 3.59 6.64
N ASN A 99 23.35 3.06 7.84
CA ASN A 99 24.25 1.94 8.07
C ASN A 99 23.47 0.62 7.89
N GLU A 100 23.98 -0.29 7.06
CA GLU A 100 23.31 -1.56 6.75
C GLU A 100 23.13 -2.47 7.97
N ASP A 101 23.93 -2.26 9.03
CA ASP A 101 23.80 -3.01 10.28
C ASP A 101 22.66 -2.52 11.17
N ASP A 102 22.17 -1.30 10.96
CA ASP A 102 21.01 -0.74 11.67
C ASP A 102 19.69 -1.13 10.99
N ILE A 103 19.73 -1.75 9.80
CA ILE A 103 18.53 -2.24 9.12
C ILE A 103 18.12 -3.57 9.73
N ILE A 104 16.87 -3.68 10.15
CA ILE A 104 16.27 -4.95 10.57
C ILE A 104 16.32 -5.94 9.40
N LYS A 105 16.97 -7.10 9.59
CA LYS A 105 17.29 -8.05 8.50
C LYS A 105 16.32 -9.23 8.38
N ASP A 106 15.61 -9.60 9.44
CA ASP A 106 14.73 -10.79 9.47
C ASP A 106 13.27 -10.43 9.14
N TYR A 107 13.08 -9.82 7.97
CA TYR A 107 11.77 -9.47 7.42
C TYR A 107 11.51 -10.12 6.06
N GLY A 108 10.27 -10.12 5.64
CA GLY A 108 9.86 -10.47 4.29
C GLY A 108 8.39 -10.16 4.08
N PHE A 109 7.86 -10.61 2.95
CA PHE A 109 6.52 -10.26 2.50
C PHE A 109 5.75 -11.51 2.14
N GLN A 110 4.52 -11.60 2.64
CA GLN A 110 3.62 -12.69 2.33
C GLN A 110 2.64 -12.26 1.25
N PHE A 111 2.47 -13.11 0.24
CA PHE A 111 1.44 -12.94 -0.77
C PHE A 111 0.26 -13.86 -0.45
N LEU A 112 -0.90 -13.29 -0.08
CA LEU A 112 -2.10 -14.00 0.39
C LEU A 112 -1.88 -14.79 1.70
N GLU A 113 -2.92 -15.43 2.24
CA GLU A 113 -2.82 -16.32 3.42
C GLU A 113 -2.08 -17.66 3.13
N LYS A 114 -1.32 -17.74 2.03
CA LYS A 114 -0.50 -18.92 1.70
C LYS A 114 0.85 -18.82 2.38
N GLU A 115 1.45 -19.95 2.78
CA GLU A 115 2.80 -20.00 3.36
C GLU A 115 3.91 -19.76 2.31
N LEU A 116 3.83 -18.65 1.59
CA LEU A 116 4.78 -18.20 0.58
C LEU A 116 5.31 -16.81 0.99
N TYR A 117 6.61 -16.73 1.16
CA TYR A 117 7.30 -15.54 1.65
C TYR A 117 8.36 -15.11 0.65
N PHE A 118 8.52 -13.79 0.49
CA PHE A 118 9.39 -13.18 -0.51
C PHE A 118 10.21 -12.06 0.12
N THR A 119 11.37 -11.75 -0.48
CA THR A 119 12.10 -10.51 -0.23
C THR A 119 11.38 -9.32 -0.88
N GLU A 120 11.87 -8.11 -0.63
CA GLU A 120 11.39 -6.89 -1.28
C GLU A 120 11.59 -6.89 -2.80
N GLU A 121 12.46 -7.75 -3.32
CA GLU A 121 12.74 -7.93 -4.76
C GLU A 121 12.03 -9.17 -5.35
N GLY A 122 11.07 -9.75 -4.63
CA GLY A 122 10.29 -10.89 -5.11
C GLY A 122 11.00 -12.24 -5.04
N LYS A 123 12.19 -12.32 -4.43
CA LYS A 123 12.89 -13.59 -4.27
C LYS A 123 12.23 -14.44 -3.19
N ARG A 124 11.89 -15.69 -3.51
CA ARG A 124 11.30 -16.63 -2.55
C ARG A 124 12.24 -16.91 -1.36
N LEU A 125 11.69 -16.80 -0.15
CA LEU A 125 12.33 -17.19 1.10
C LEU A 125 12.05 -18.67 1.42
N LYS A 126 13.04 -19.33 2.02
CA LYS A 126 12.94 -20.76 2.42
C LYS A 126 12.21 -20.97 3.75
N ARG A 127 12.00 -19.91 4.53
CA ARG A 127 11.38 -19.93 5.86
C ARG A 127 10.48 -18.71 6.03
N ARG A 128 9.55 -18.80 6.97
CA ARG A 128 8.78 -17.64 7.43
C ARG A 128 9.72 -16.62 8.11
N PRO A 129 9.74 -15.35 7.68
CA PRO A 129 10.50 -14.30 8.35
C PRO A 129 9.89 -13.95 9.71
N LYS A 130 10.67 -13.34 10.61
CA LYS A 130 10.16 -12.90 11.92
C LYS A 130 9.13 -11.79 11.79
N ILE A 131 9.39 -10.83 10.91
CA ILE A 131 8.48 -9.72 10.61
C ILE A 131 7.96 -9.92 9.19
N CYS A 132 6.65 -9.92 9.01
CA CYS A 132 6.03 -10.20 7.73
C CYS A 132 5.11 -9.06 7.30
N GLY A 133 5.50 -8.35 6.24
CA GLY A 133 4.63 -7.40 5.55
C GLY A 133 3.75 -8.08 4.51
N SER A 134 2.86 -7.31 3.90
CA SER A 134 2.02 -7.78 2.79
C SER A 134 2.69 -7.50 1.44
N TYR A 135 2.69 -8.48 0.54
CA TYR A 135 3.27 -8.30 -0.80
C TYR A 135 2.26 -7.65 -1.77
N GLY A 136 2.65 -6.53 -2.39
CA GLY A 136 2.03 -6.03 -3.63
C GLY A 136 0.93 -4.95 -3.53
N LEU A 137 0.50 -4.50 -2.36
CA LEU A 137 -0.59 -3.49 -2.25
C LEU A 137 -0.21 -2.31 -1.35
N GLY A 138 1.01 -1.78 -1.51
CA GLY A 138 1.47 -0.65 -0.71
C GLY A 138 1.17 0.72 -1.31
N SER A 139 0.26 1.45 -0.68
CA SER A 139 0.04 2.88 -0.89
C SER A 139 -0.06 3.58 0.48
N TYR A 140 -0.48 4.84 0.51
CA TYR A 140 -0.76 5.50 1.80
C TYR A 140 -1.96 4.86 2.52
N GLY A 141 -2.90 4.25 1.80
CA GLY A 141 -4.07 3.60 2.38
C GLY A 141 -3.71 2.33 3.15
N SER A 142 -2.78 1.52 2.63
CA SER A 142 -2.27 0.34 3.33
C SER A 142 -1.49 0.74 4.58
N VAL A 143 -0.61 1.75 4.47
CA VAL A 143 0.13 2.30 5.63
C VAL A 143 -0.85 2.84 6.68
N SER A 144 -1.89 3.54 6.26
CA SER A 144 -2.94 4.03 7.18
C SER A 144 -3.63 2.88 7.93
N THR A 145 -3.95 1.81 7.21
CA THR A 145 -4.63 0.63 7.77
C THR A 145 -3.75 -0.10 8.78
N GLU A 146 -2.48 -0.35 8.44
CA GLU A 146 -1.54 -1.04 9.34
C GLU A 146 -1.20 -0.17 10.56
N THR A 147 -1.01 1.14 10.36
CA THR A 147 -0.81 2.09 11.47
C THR A 147 -2.01 2.10 12.41
N LYS A 148 -3.23 2.11 11.86
CA LYS A 148 -4.47 2.03 12.65
C LYS A 148 -4.48 0.78 13.52
N LYS A 149 -4.26 -0.39 12.91
CA LYS A 149 -4.22 -1.67 13.65
C LYS A 149 -3.14 -1.69 14.72
N ALA A 150 -1.95 -1.14 14.43
CA ALA A 150 -0.87 -1.07 15.38
C ALA A 150 -1.27 -0.26 16.62
N LEU A 151 -1.86 0.92 16.42
CA LEU A 151 -2.29 1.79 17.52
C LEU A 151 -3.51 1.25 18.27
N GLU A 152 -4.43 0.55 17.60
CA GLU A 152 -5.58 -0.11 18.25
C GLU A 152 -5.12 -1.28 19.14
N ASN A 153 -4.09 -2.02 18.74
CA ASN A 153 -3.53 -3.13 19.52
C ASN A 153 -2.57 -2.65 20.62
N HIS A 154 -2.00 -1.46 20.47
CA HIS A 154 -0.99 -0.88 21.37
C HIS A 154 -1.35 0.57 21.77
N PRO A 155 -2.46 0.76 22.50
CA PRO A 155 -2.91 2.09 22.92
C PRO A 155 -1.86 2.83 23.77
N GLU A 156 -1.03 2.09 24.50
CA GLU A 156 0.04 2.61 25.36
C GLU A 156 1.06 3.48 24.61
N ILE A 157 1.19 3.32 23.29
CA ILE A 157 2.07 4.13 22.44
C ILE A 157 1.66 5.60 22.49
N LEU A 158 0.35 5.86 22.36
CA LEU A 158 -0.19 7.22 22.38
C LEU A 158 -0.27 7.77 23.81
N GLU A 159 -0.69 6.93 24.76
CA GLU A 159 -0.72 7.30 26.19
C GLU A 159 0.67 7.74 26.68
N GLY A 160 1.73 7.06 26.21
CA GLY A 160 3.13 7.36 26.56
C GLY A 160 3.61 8.76 26.18
N ILE A 161 2.96 9.42 25.22
CA ILE A 161 3.25 10.82 24.84
C ILE A 161 2.23 11.82 25.42
N GLY A 162 1.39 11.37 26.35
CA GLY A 162 0.33 12.18 26.95
C GLY A 162 -0.76 12.55 25.95
N TYR A 163 -1.15 11.61 25.10
CA TYR A 163 -2.41 11.68 24.37
C TYR A 163 -3.51 11.10 25.26
N GLU A 164 -4.51 11.91 25.59
CA GLU A 164 -5.62 11.55 26.50
C GLU A 164 -6.94 11.32 25.75
N GLY A 165 -6.92 11.28 24.42
CA GLY A 165 -8.11 10.98 23.62
C GLY A 165 -8.38 9.47 23.53
N ASP A 166 -9.65 9.08 23.44
CA ASP A 166 -10.00 7.71 23.06
C ASP A 166 -9.40 7.40 21.68
N ILE A 167 -8.91 6.17 21.47
CA ILE A 167 -8.51 5.67 20.12
C ILE A 167 -9.75 5.42 19.22
N ILE A 168 -10.91 5.91 19.63
CA ILE A 168 -12.10 5.95 18.79
C ILE A 168 -11.90 7.07 17.77
N LEU A 169 -11.64 6.65 16.53
CA LEU A 169 -11.99 7.33 15.27
C LEU A 169 -12.81 8.59 15.55
N ASP A 170 -12.27 9.79 15.38
CA ASP A 170 -13.10 10.99 15.36
C ASP A 170 -14.16 10.78 14.27
N ARG A 171 -15.34 10.37 14.72
CA ARG A 171 -16.61 10.45 14.03
C ARG A 171 -17.08 11.90 13.92
N ASP A 172 -16.22 12.85 14.26
CA ASP A 172 -16.33 14.27 13.95
C ASP A 172 -15.38 14.67 12.79
N ILE A 173 -15.11 13.74 11.85
CA ILE A 173 -14.84 14.06 10.43
C ILE A 173 -16.15 14.38 9.67
N ASP A 174 -17.20 14.82 10.37
CA ASP A 174 -18.36 15.47 9.73
C ASP A 174 -17.99 16.78 8.97
N LEU A 175 -16.71 17.19 8.98
CA LEU A 175 -16.21 18.47 8.44
C LEU A 175 -14.94 18.37 7.55
N LEU A 176 -14.43 17.19 7.21
CA LEU A 176 -13.49 17.02 6.08
C LEU A 176 -14.23 16.35 4.91
N GLU A 177 -15.21 17.12 4.46
CA GLU A 177 -16.13 16.92 3.35
C GLU A 177 -15.60 15.98 2.22
N LYS A 178 -16.35 14.89 2.02
CA LYS A 178 -16.59 14.13 0.77
C LYS A 178 -15.68 12.99 0.31
N ASP A 179 -14.57 12.69 0.97
CA ASP A 179 -13.64 11.65 0.47
C ASP A 179 -13.59 10.34 1.32
N GLU A 180 -14.63 9.99 2.09
CA GLU A 180 -14.72 8.71 2.85
C GLU A 180 -15.15 7.51 1.98
N ILE A 181 -14.68 7.49 0.75
CA ILE A 181 -15.14 6.55 -0.27
C ILE A 181 -14.38 5.20 -0.20
N PHE A 182 -13.17 5.20 0.37
CA PHE A 182 -12.30 4.03 0.43
C PHE A 182 -12.20 3.45 1.86
N THR A 183 -13.25 2.76 2.28
CA THR A 183 -13.26 2.02 3.55
C THR A 183 -12.39 0.75 3.44
N GLY A 184 -11.89 0.25 4.58
CA GLY A 184 -11.20 -1.05 4.62
C GLY A 184 -12.07 -2.21 4.11
N GLU A 185 -13.39 -2.06 4.16
CA GLU A 185 -14.36 -3.01 3.60
C GLU A 185 -14.37 -2.99 2.06
N ASN A 186 -14.34 -1.80 1.45
CA ASN A 186 -14.27 -1.64 0.00
C ASN A 186 -12.98 -2.23 -0.57
N LEU A 187 -11.86 -2.08 0.14
CA LEU A 187 -10.59 -2.73 -0.18
C LEU A 187 -10.69 -4.27 -0.21
N ILE A 188 -11.41 -4.87 0.75
CA ILE A 188 -11.62 -6.33 0.78
C ILE A 188 -12.47 -6.77 -0.41
N LYS A 189 -13.50 -5.99 -0.78
CA LYS A 189 -14.37 -6.26 -1.94
C LYS A 189 -13.59 -6.16 -3.25
N VAL A 190 -12.80 -5.09 -3.44
CA VAL A 190 -11.91 -4.90 -4.59
C VAL A 190 -10.94 -6.07 -4.73
N LYS A 191 -10.27 -6.45 -3.62
CA LYS A 191 -9.35 -7.59 -3.60
C LYS A 191 -10.04 -8.88 -4.02
N LYS A 192 -11.26 -9.13 -3.55
CA LYS A 192 -12.05 -10.32 -3.90
C LYS A 192 -12.37 -10.37 -5.40
N VAL A 193 -12.68 -9.22 -6.02
CA VAL A 193 -12.90 -9.12 -7.47
C VAL A 193 -11.62 -9.45 -8.24
N LEU A 194 -10.47 -8.86 -7.85
CA LEU A 194 -9.17 -9.15 -8.46
C LEU A 194 -8.72 -10.62 -8.28
N ASP A 195 -8.96 -11.20 -7.11
CA ASP A 195 -8.66 -12.61 -6.85
C ASP A 195 -9.49 -13.53 -7.75
N THR A 196 -10.77 -13.20 -7.94
CA THR A 196 -11.66 -13.93 -8.85
C THR A 196 -11.16 -13.84 -10.29
N TYR A 197 -10.75 -12.66 -10.73
CA TYR A 197 -10.17 -12.44 -12.05
C TYR A 197 -8.87 -13.22 -12.26
N SER A 198 -7.92 -13.13 -11.33
CA SER A 198 -6.66 -13.89 -11.36
C SER A 198 -6.91 -15.40 -11.44
N ASN A 199 -7.89 -15.91 -10.69
CA ASN A 199 -8.26 -17.32 -10.72
C ASN A 199 -8.89 -17.73 -12.05
N ASN A 200 -9.70 -16.85 -12.67
CA ASN A 200 -10.28 -17.12 -13.99
C ASN A 200 -9.21 -17.17 -15.07
N LEU A 201 -8.25 -16.24 -15.06
CA LEU A 201 -7.08 -16.26 -15.96
C LEU A 201 -6.28 -17.57 -15.81
N LYS A 202 -5.98 -17.99 -14.57
CA LYS A 202 -5.25 -19.24 -14.29
C LYS A 202 -5.98 -20.48 -14.82
N LYS A 203 -7.31 -20.49 -14.78
CA LYS A 203 -8.12 -21.61 -15.28
C LYS A 203 -8.06 -21.76 -16.81
N LEU A 204 -7.63 -20.73 -17.54
CA LEU A 204 -7.45 -20.83 -18.98
C LEU A 204 -6.28 -21.74 -19.38
N GLY A 205 -5.35 -22.02 -18.46
CA GLY A 205 -4.18 -22.86 -18.71
C GLY A 205 -3.07 -22.13 -19.47
N ASP A 206 -2.16 -22.90 -20.07
CA ASP A 206 -1.00 -22.36 -20.79
C ASP A 206 -1.39 -21.85 -22.19
N ASN A 207 -0.85 -20.69 -22.59
CA ASN A 207 -1.09 -20.03 -23.88
C ASN A 207 -2.57 -19.87 -24.26
N PRO A 208 -3.39 -19.20 -23.42
CA PRO A 208 -4.79 -18.98 -23.73
C PRO A 208 -4.97 -18.05 -24.93
N SER A 209 -6.10 -18.19 -25.63
CA SER A 209 -6.41 -17.31 -26.74
C SER A 209 -6.66 -15.88 -26.25
N GLN A 210 -6.25 -14.87 -27.04
CA GLN A 210 -6.57 -13.46 -26.76
C GLN A 210 -8.06 -13.25 -26.49
N LYS A 211 -8.93 -13.95 -27.24
CA LYS A 211 -10.38 -13.88 -27.04
C LYS A 211 -10.81 -14.35 -25.65
N ASP A 212 -10.21 -15.39 -25.12
CA ASP A 212 -10.58 -15.92 -23.79
C ASP A 212 -10.01 -15.07 -22.66
N ILE A 213 -8.83 -14.48 -22.86
CA ILE A 213 -8.28 -13.46 -21.95
C ILE A 213 -9.21 -12.24 -21.90
N MET A 214 -9.63 -11.71 -23.06
CA MET A 214 -10.52 -10.55 -23.14
C MET A 214 -11.90 -10.81 -22.53
N LYS A 215 -12.44 -12.03 -22.60
CA LYS A 215 -13.66 -12.39 -21.84
C LYS A 215 -13.47 -12.29 -20.32
N CYS A 216 -12.28 -12.64 -19.83
CA CYS A 216 -11.97 -12.47 -18.40
C CYS A 216 -11.83 -10.99 -18.03
N VAL A 217 -11.24 -10.19 -18.93
CA VAL A 217 -11.11 -8.73 -18.78
C VAL A 217 -12.50 -8.08 -18.75
N GLU A 218 -13.35 -8.34 -19.74
CA GLU A 218 -14.73 -7.88 -19.78
C GLU A 218 -15.46 -8.23 -18.48
N LYS A 219 -15.32 -9.47 -18.01
CA LYS A 219 -15.97 -9.92 -16.78
C LYS A 219 -15.50 -9.13 -15.56
N VAL A 220 -14.19 -8.94 -15.38
CA VAL A 220 -13.69 -8.22 -14.19
C VAL A 220 -14.07 -6.75 -14.21
N VAL A 221 -14.07 -6.11 -15.39
CA VAL A 221 -14.50 -4.71 -15.53
C VAL A 221 -15.98 -4.56 -15.16
N LYS A 222 -16.85 -5.48 -15.63
CA LYS A 222 -18.27 -5.50 -15.25
C LYS A 222 -18.50 -5.80 -13.76
N ASP A 223 -17.69 -6.69 -13.19
CA ASP A 223 -17.73 -6.96 -11.75
C ASP A 223 -17.32 -5.70 -10.96
N PHE A 224 -16.42 -4.87 -11.49
CA PHE A 224 -16.09 -3.56 -10.91
C PHE A 224 -17.17 -2.50 -11.12
N ASN A 225 -17.79 -2.39 -12.30
CA ASN A 225 -18.94 -1.46 -12.50
C ASN A 225 -20.04 -1.74 -11.49
N LYS A 226 -20.34 -3.04 -11.30
CA LYS A 226 -21.34 -3.47 -10.33
C LYS A 226 -20.92 -3.11 -8.90
N LEU A 227 -19.67 -3.40 -8.53
CA LEU A 227 -19.18 -3.07 -7.20
C LEU A 227 -19.20 -1.56 -6.95
N ASP A 228 -18.84 -0.77 -7.97
CA ASP A 228 -18.86 0.68 -7.90
C ASP A 228 -20.26 1.22 -7.61
N GLU A 229 -21.26 0.75 -8.37
CA GLU A 229 -22.67 1.08 -8.16
C GLU A 229 -23.19 0.63 -6.78
N GLU A 230 -22.82 -0.58 -6.33
CA GLU A 230 -23.22 -1.13 -5.03
C GLU A 230 -22.65 -0.34 -3.83
N GLU A 231 -21.51 0.34 -4.02
CA GLU A 231 -20.78 1.04 -2.96
C GLU A 231 -20.80 2.57 -3.14
N ASP A 232 -21.82 3.11 -3.81
CA ASP A 232 -22.05 4.55 -3.98
C ASP A 232 -20.98 5.27 -4.83
N TYR A 233 -20.60 4.66 -5.96
CA TYR A 233 -19.68 5.20 -6.97
C TYR A 233 -18.32 5.57 -6.38
N PHE A 234 -17.73 4.59 -5.70
CA PHE A 234 -16.55 4.78 -4.87
C PHE A 234 -15.21 4.74 -5.63
N ILE A 235 -15.22 4.29 -6.88
CA ILE A 235 -14.04 4.20 -7.73
C ILE A 235 -13.85 5.56 -8.41
N GLU A 236 -13.00 6.39 -7.83
CA GLU A 236 -12.65 7.68 -8.44
C GLU A 236 -11.53 7.53 -9.49
N THR A 237 -11.13 8.65 -10.09
CA THR A 237 -10.12 8.69 -11.17
C THR A 237 -8.82 7.97 -10.82
N MET A 238 -8.40 8.00 -9.55
CA MET A 238 -7.12 7.42 -9.14
C MET A 238 -7.20 5.91 -8.92
N GLU A 239 -8.23 5.46 -8.22
CA GLU A 239 -8.54 4.06 -8.01
C GLU A 239 -8.79 3.40 -9.37
N ARG A 240 -9.43 4.13 -10.28
CA ARG A 240 -9.59 3.72 -11.66
C ARG A 240 -8.26 3.42 -12.34
N GLU A 241 -7.31 4.36 -12.30
CA GLU A 241 -5.99 4.15 -12.90
C GLU A 241 -5.28 2.93 -12.29
N GLU A 242 -5.31 2.78 -10.97
CA GLU A 242 -4.68 1.64 -10.27
C GLU A 242 -5.34 0.28 -10.60
N LEU A 243 -6.68 0.25 -10.74
CA LEU A 243 -7.43 -0.94 -11.13
C LEU A 243 -7.15 -1.32 -12.58
N CYS A 244 -7.14 -0.35 -13.49
CA CYS A 244 -6.84 -0.58 -14.89
C CYS A 244 -5.42 -1.10 -15.09
N ASP A 245 -4.45 -0.51 -14.41
CA ASP A 245 -3.06 -0.98 -14.40
C ASP A 245 -2.98 -2.43 -13.88
N SER A 246 -3.70 -2.74 -12.81
CA SER A 246 -3.72 -4.09 -12.23
C SER A 246 -4.33 -5.13 -13.18
N ILE A 247 -5.47 -4.80 -13.81
CA ILE A 247 -6.13 -5.68 -14.78
C ILE A 247 -5.23 -5.91 -16.00
N HIS A 248 -4.71 -4.83 -16.57
CA HIS A 248 -3.85 -4.88 -17.75
C HIS A 248 -2.60 -5.73 -17.50
N LYS A 249 -1.99 -5.56 -16.33
CA LYS A 249 -0.79 -6.30 -15.95
C LYS A 249 -1.06 -7.79 -15.77
N LEU A 250 -2.15 -8.17 -15.09
CA LEU A 250 -2.54 -9.58 -14.94
C LEU A 250 -2.86 -10.23 -16.29
N ALA A 251 -3.48 -9.49 -17.22
CA ALA A 251 -3.70 -9.97 -18.58
C ALA A 251 -2.37 -10.19 -19.34
N LYS A 252 -1.42 -9.25 -19.25
CA LYS A 252 -0.08 -9.39 -19.86
C LYS A 252 0.68 -10.62 -19.36
N LEU A 253 0.53 -10.99 -18.08
CA LEU A 253 1.14 -12.23 -17.54
C LEU A 253 0.62 -13.51 -18.19
N THR A 254 -0.52 -13.47 -18.89
CA THR A 254 -1.05 -14.61 -19.65
C THR A 254 -0.59 -14.66 -21.12
N GLY A 255 0.32 -13.76 -21.51
CA GLY A 255 0.83 -13.66 -22.88
C GLY A 255 0.03 -12.70 -23.79
N LEU A 256 -0.84 -11.87 -23.22
CA LEU A 256 -1.57 -10.85 -23.98
C LEU A 256 -0.62 -9.71 -24.40
N GLU A 257 -0.45 -9.50 -25.71
CA GLU A 257 0.34 -8.40 -26.27
C GLU A 257 -0.57 -7.32 -26.87
N ILE A 258 -1.25 -6.57 -26.00
CA ILE A 258 -2.01 -5.37 -26.37
C ILE A 258 -1.48 -4.22 -25.53
N ASP A 259 -1.15 -3.09 -26.16
CA ASP A 259 -0.63 -1.89 -25.48
C ASP A 259 -1.71 -0.84 -25.22
N GLU A 260 -2.89 -1.00 -25.82
CA GLU A 260 -4.07 -0.16 -25.58
C GLU A 260 -4.76 -0.51 -24.24
N ASP A 261 -5.59 0.39 -23.74
CA ASP A 261 -6.37 0.15 -22.51
C ASP A 261 -7.45 -0.91 -22.75
N ILE A 262 -7.12 -2.15 -22.40
CA ILE A 262 -8.00 -3.32 -22.55
C ILE A 262 -9.27 -3.26 -21.70
N THR A 263 -9.41 -2.27 -20.80
CA THR A 263 -10.59 -2.10 -19.95
C THR A 263 -11.58 -1.09 -20.51
N GLU A 264 -11.16 -0.24 -21.46
CA GLU A 264 -11.90 0.95 -21.90
C GLU A 264 -13.27 0.62 -22.47
N GLU A 265 -13.42 -0.49 -23.20
CA GLU A 265 -14.66 -0.87 -23.88
C GLU A 265 -15.84 -1.06 -22.91
N TRP A 266 -15.59 -1.54 -21.69
CA TRP A 266 -16.66 -1.97 -20.77
C TRP A 266 -16.72 -1.16 -19.47
N ARG A 267 -15.81 -0.20 -19.28
CA ARG A 267 -15.64 0.54 -18.04
C ARG A 267 -16.66 1.66 -17.92
N GLU A 268 -17.40 1.68 -16.82
CA GLU A 268 -18.42 2.70 -16.51
C GLU A 268 -18.05 3.58 -15.29
N TRP A 269 -16.97 3.23 -14.60
CA TRP A 269 -16.32 3.99 -13.51
C TRP A 269 -15.11 4.81 -14.01
#